data_AF-A0A661W2K3-F1
#
_entry.id   AF-A0A661W2K3-F1
#
_cell.length_a   1.000
_cell.length_b   1.000
_cell.length_c   1.000
_cell.angle_alpha   90.00
_cell.angle_beta   90.00
_cell.angle_gamma   90.00
#
_symmetry.space_group_name_H-M   'P 1'
#
loop_
_entity.id
_entity.type
_entity.pdbx_description
1 polymer ?
#
loop_
_entity_poly.entity_id
_entity_poly.type
_entity_poly.pdbx_seq_one_letter_code
_entity_poly.pdbx_strand_id
1 'polypeptide(L)'
;MKHIIQQVFHSGKFIVGFVILAAVLLIVIVYPLLIKDAPLAIIGQGTFFPPGTYVNVYDSLGSPKYTLNLEHAAARRIASKLSDDDRLAMQEWLVAAGIPENEIDISNTEQLLRQWENHYDPQTNIAGMTNAKRNYYIRLNASLKGLLSTEGAIIAVKNADTGALEETGDVVAQSDYVNIGQVANVRRLPLGTDNFGRDVLTELVAATRVSLQIGFVAGIVATLIGLTLGLLSGYIGGLVDDGIMFITNLFTVIPSFVLLILISFSIGQEKRGAVTVAVVIGLTSWVWTARAVRAQVISLRNRD
;
A
#
# COMPACT_ATOMS: atom_id res chain seq x y z
N MET A 1 -6.76 -41.51 -13.81
CA MET A 1 -7.02 -40.16 -13.23
C MET A 1 -6.15 -39.84 -12.01
N LYS A 2 -6.04 -40.71 -10.99
CA LYS A 2 -5.25 -40.45 -9.76
C LYS A 2 -3.77 -40.11 -10.01
N HIS A 3 -3.12 -40.84 -10.93
CA HIS A 3 -1.71 -40.60 -11.29
C HIS A 3 -1.47 -39.31 -12.07
N ILE A 4 -2.43 -38.84 -12.87
CA ILE A 4 -2.32 -37.61 -13.66
C ILE A 4 -2.41 -36.39 -12.74
N ILE A 5 -3.35 -36.40 -11.79
CA ILE A 5 -3.50 -35.33 -10.80
C ILE A 5 -2.22 -35.22 -9.96
N GLN A 6 -1.71 -36.34 -9.46
CA GLN A 6 -0.45 -36.36 -8.71
C GLN A 6 0.72 -35.77 -9.52
N GLN A 7 0.84 -36.12 -10.81
CA GLN A 7 1.92 -35.66 -11.67
C GLN A 7 1.86 -34.14 -11.94
N VAL A 8 0.67 -33.56 -12.05
CA VAL A 8 0.49 -32.10 -12.23
C VAL A 8 0.99 -31.32 -11.01
N PHE A 9 0.73 -31.83 -9.80
CA PHE A 9 1.21 -31.23 -8.55
C PHE A 9 2.70 -31.43 -8.27
N HIS A 10 3.46 -32.12 -9.14
CA HIS A 10 4.93 -32.17 -9.06
C HIS A 10 5.62 -31.09 -9.90
N SER A 11 4.89 -30.39 -10.76
CA SER A 11 5.43 -29.27 -11.54
C SER A 11 5.56 -28.03 -10.65
N GLY A 12 6.78 -27.62 -10.32
CA GLY A 12 7.04 -26.44 -9.49
C GLY A 12 6.34 -25.18 -10.02
N LYS A 13 6.29 -24.99 -11.35
CA LYS A 13 5.59 -23.85 -11.98
C LYS A 13 4.08 -23.88 -11.73
N PHE A 14 3.47 -25.07 -11.79
CA PHE A 14 2.05 -25.23 -11.54
C PHE A 14 1.71 -24.96 -10.07
N ILE A 15 2.49 -25.51 -9.14
CA ILE A 15 2.28 -25.31 -7.70
C ILE A 15 2.33 -23.83 -7.35
N VAL A 16 3.34 -23.09 -7.85
CA VAL A 16 3.47 -21.65 -7.60
C VAL A 16 2.24 -20.89 -8.09
N GLY A 17 1.79 -21.13 -9.33
CA GLY A 17 0.59 -20.49 -9.87
C GLY A 17 -0.68 -20.84 -9.10
N PHE A 18 -0.84 -22.11 -8.72
CA PHE A 18 -1.98 -22.58 -7.93
C PHE A 18 -2.01 -21.95 -6.54
N VAL A 19 -0.87 -21.86 -5.85
CA VAL A 19 -0.76 -21.22 -4.53
C VAL A 19 -1.10 -19.73 -4.61
N ILE A 20 -0.63 -19.02 -5.64
CA ILE A 20 -0.98 -17.61 -5.85
C ILE A 20 -2.49 -17.47 -6.04
N LEU A 21 -3.09 -18.26 -6.93
CA LEU A 21 -4.53 -18.21 -7.19
C LEU A 21 -5.33 -18.53 -5.91
N ALA A 22 -4.93 -19.56 -5.17
CA ALA A 22 -5.58 -19.95 -3.92
C ALA A 22 -5.47 -18.86 -2.85
N ALA A 23 -4.30 -18.21 -2.73
CA ALA A 23 -4.10 -17.09 -1.81
C ALA A 23 -4.98 -15.89 -2.19
N VAL A 24 -5.05 -15.53 -3.47
CA VAL A 24 -5.91 -14.45 -3.96
C VAL A 24 -7.39 -14.75 -3.68
N LEU A 25 -7.85 -15.97 -3.97
CA LEU A 25 -9.23 -16.39 -3.68
C LEU A 25 -9.52 -16.35 -2.18
N LEU A 26 -8.61 -16.83 -1.36
CA LEU A 26 -8.74 -16.80 0.11
C LEU A 26 -8.83 -15.37 0.62
N ILE A 27 -7.97 -14.46 0.15
CA ILE A 27 -8.01 -13.04 0.51
C ILE A 27 -9.36 -12.44 0.13
N VAL A 28 -9.81 -12.64 -1.10
CA VAL A 28 -11.09 -12.10 -1.59
C VAL A 28 -12.31 -12.60 -0.82
N ILE A 29 -12.26 -13.84 -0.31
CA ILE A 29 -13.36 -14.44 0.45
C ILE A 29 -13.29 -14.05 1.93
N VAL A 30 -12.11 -14.09 2.54
CA VAL A 30 -11.94 -13.93 3.99
C VAL A 30 -11.85 -12.47 4.42
N TYR A 31 -11.15 -11.62 3.65
CA TYR A 31 -10.98 -10.21 3.99
C TYR A 31 -12.30 -9.47 4.26
N PRO A 32 -13.34 -9.55 3.39
CA PRO A 32 -14.62 -8.85 3.64
C PRO A 32 -15.41 -9.41 4.83
N LEU A 33 -15.07 -10.60 5.34
CA LEU A 33 -15.68 -11.14 6.57
C LEU A 33 -15.09 -10.48 7.82
N LEU A 34 -13.80 -10.11 7.76
CA LEU A 34 -13.08 -9.46 8.86
C LEU A 34 -13.29 -7.94 8.84
N ILE A 35 -13.18 -7.32 7.66
CA ILE A 35 -13.29 -5.88 7.46
C ILE A 35 -14.56 -5.62 6.65
N LYS A 36 -15.56 -5.03 7.29
CA LYS A 36 -16.89 -4.77 6.71
C LYS A 36 -17.04 -3.36 6.13
N ASP A 37 -15.95 -2.62 6.03
CA ASP A 37 -15.97 -1.26 5.48
C ASP A 37 -16.35 -1.27 4.01
N ALA A 38 -17.13 -0.27 3.60
CA ALA A 38 -17.42 -0.09 2.19
C ALA A 38 -16.13 0.32 1.45
N PRO A 39 -15.83 -0.25 0.28
CA PRO A 39 -14.57 0.00 -0.42
C PRO A 39 -14.40 1.46 -0.83
N LEU A 40 -15.49 2.17 -1.12
CA LEU A 40 -15.47 3.58 -1.51
C LEU A 40 -15.71 4.53 -0.33
N ALA A 41 -15.70 4.03 0.91
CA ALA A 41 -15.87 4.86 2.09
C ALA A 41 -14.67 5.81 2.23
N ILE A 42 -14.96 7.11 2.34
CA ILE A 42 -13.97 8.13 2.62
C ILE A 42 -13.74 8.15 4.13
N ILE A 43 -12.56 7.71 4.56
CA ILE A 43 -12.15 7.65 5.97
C ILE A 43 -11.21 8.79 6.35
N GLY A 44 -10.56 9.43 5.37
CA GLY A 44 -9.66 10.57 5.56
C GLY A 44 -10.22 11.87 5.03
N GLN A 45 -9.86 12.99 5.67
CA GLN A 45 -10.11 14.32 5.11
C GLN A 45 -9.05 14.67 4.06
N GLY A 46 -9.33 14.30 2.81
CA GLY A 46 -8.71 14.88 1.60
C GLY A 46 -7.19 14.75 1.45
N THR A 47 -6.55 13.81 2.13
CA THR A 47 -5.09 13.64 2.08
C THR A 47 -4.70 12.17 2.00
N PHE A 48 -3.56 11.92 1.36
CA PHE A 48 -2.88 10.63 1.35
C PHE A 48 -2.37 10.32 2.76
N PHE A 49 -2.77 9.17 3.29
CA PHE A 49 -2.23 8.63 4.52
C PHE A 49 -1.24 7.51 4.18
N PRO A 50 0.02 7.58 4.65
CA PRO A 50 0.98 6.51 4.42
C PRO A 50 0.54 5.18 5.06
N PRO A 51 1.11 4.05 4.64
CA PRO A 51 0.91 2.77 5.30
C PRO A 51 1.23 2.82 6.80
N GLY A 52 0.35 2.32 7.65
CA GLY A 52 0.60 2.32 9.09
C GLY A 52 -0.58 1.95 9.99
N THR A 53 -0.33 2.06 11.29
CA THR A 53 -1.36 1.97 12.32
C THR A 53 -1.61 3.35 12.90
N TYR A 54 -2.85 3.80 12.79
CA TYR A 54 -3.33 5.07 13.28
C TYR A 54 -4.06 4.84 14.60
N VAL A 55 -3.65 5.56 15.62
CA VAL A 55 -4.19 5.49 16.97
C VAL A 55 -4.80 6.84 17.29
N ASN A 56 -6.02 6.86 17.86
CA ASN A 56 -6.64 8.10 18.28
C ASN A 56 -5.83 8.74 19.41
N VAL A 57 -5.43 10.01 19.20
CA VAL A 57 -4.60 10.73 20.16
C VAL A 57 -5.34 10.99 21.47
N TYR A 58 -6.62 11.36 21.42
CA TYR A 58 -7.43 11.64 22.61
C TYR A 58 -7.60 10.39 23.48
N ASP A 59 -7.98 9.26 22.89
CA ASP A 59 -8.19 8.01 23.62
C ASP A 59 -6.87 7.46 24.18
N SER A 60 -5.74 7.76 23.52
CA SER A 60 -4.42 7.35 24.01
C SER A 60 -4.02 8.03 25.33
N LEU A 61 -4.55 9.23 25.61
CA LEU A 61 -4.23 9.96 26.84
C LEU A 61 -4.81 9.27 28.10
N GLY A 62 -6.02 8.70 27.97
CA GLY A 62 -6.71 8.00 29.06
C GLY A 62 -6.43 6.49 29.12
N SER A 63 -5.62 5.96 28.20
CA SER A 63 -5.28 4.54 28.15
C SER A 63 -4.13 4.20 29.14
N PRO A 64 -4.01 2.94 29.60
CA PRO A 64 -2.89 2.53 30.44
C PRO A 64 -1.54 2.82 29.77
N LYS A 65 -0.67 3.53 30.49
CA LYS A 65 0.68 3.89 30.04
C LYS A 65 1.69 2.85 30.52
N TYR A 66 2.66 2.55 29.68
CA TYR A 66 3.78 1.66 29.96
C TYR A 66 5.09 2.37 29.71
N THR A 67 6.01 2.27 30.65
CA THR A 67 7.36 2.78 30.46
C THR A 67 8.19 1.78 29.67
N LEU A 68 8.64 2.16 28.47
CA LEU A 68 9.56 1.34 27.66
C LEU A 68 10.95 1.97 27.67
N ASN A 69 11.94 1.20 28.12
CA ASN A 69 13.34 1.58 28.07
C ASN A 69 13.95 1.14 26.74
N LEU A 70 13.73 1.98 25.72
CA LEU A 70 14.29 1.76 24.40
C LEU A 70 15.66 2.43 24.28
N GLU A 71 16.69 1.67 23.94
CA GLU A 71 18.01 2.20 23.64
C GLU A 71 17.93 3.28 22.55
N HIS A 72 18.65 4.39 22.76
CA HIS A 72 18.73 5.54 21.85
C HIS A 72 17.37 6.18 21.48
N ALA A 73 16.29 5.99 22.24
CA ALA A 73 14.98 6.57 21.91
C ALA A 73 14.97 8.09 21.95
N ALA A 74 15.65 8.69 22.94
CA ALA A 74 15.83 10.14 23.02
C ALA A 74 16.60 10.67 21.79
N ALA A 75 17.73 10.02 21.44
CA ALA A 75 18.52 10.38 20.26
C ALA A 75 17.72 10.27 18.96
N ARG A 76 16.92 9.21 18.77
CA ARG A 76 16.04 9.03 17.60
C ARG A 76 14.95 10.11 17.51
N ARG A 77 14.37 10.50 18.66
CA ARG A 77 13.36 11.56 18.73
C ARG A 77 13.96 12.90 18.27
N ILE A 78 15.18 13.22 18.71
CA ILE A 78 15.90 14.42 18.30
C ILE A 78 16.31 14.34 16.82
N ALA A 79 16.86 13.21 16.38
CA ALA A 79 17.26 12.99 14.99
C ALA A 79 16.10 13.16 14.00
N SER A 80 14.86 12.82 14.41
CA SER A 80 13.65 13.03 13.59
C SER A 80 13.23 14.49 13.43
N LYS A 81 13.74 15.37 14.30
CA LYS A 81 13.46 16.81 14.31
C LYS A 81 14.62 17.64 13.78
N LEU A 82 15.82 17.07 13.77
CA LEU A 82 17.03 17.71 13.27
C LEU A 82 17.13 17.53 11.75
N SER A 83 17.08 18.62 11.00
CA SER A 83 17.26 18.59 9.54
C SER A 83 18.72 18.31 9.16
N ASP A 84 18.97 17.90 7.92
CA ASP A 84 20.34 17.72 7.42
C ASP A 84 21.12 19.04 7.39
N ASP A 85 20.44 20.16 7.13
CA ASP A 85 21.02 21.51 7.21
C ASP A 85 21.44 21.86 8.63
N ASP A 86 20.64 21.49 9.64
CA ASP A 86 20.99 21.72 11.04
C ASP A 86 22.23 20.91 11.45
N ARG A 87 22.36 19.66 10.97
CA ARG A 87 23.53 18.81 11.23
C ARG A 87 24.80 19.38 10.60
N LEU A 88 24.70 19.88 9.36
CA LEU A 88 25.80 20.55 8.68
C LEU A 88 26.20 21.81 9.43
N ALA A 89 25.23 22.62 9.86
CA ALA A 89 25.49 23.83 10.63
C ALA A 89 26.17 23.53 11.98
N MET A 90 25.79 22.43 12.64
CA MET A 90 26.49 21.97 13.84
C MET A 90 27.95 21.63 13.57
N GLN A 91 28.22 20.90 12.49
CA GLN A 91 29.58 20.57 12.05
C GLN A 91 30.38 21.84 11.73
N GLU A 92 29.83 22.78 10.96
CA GLU A 92 30.49 24.06 10.62
C GLU A 92 30.95 24.81 11.88
N TRP A 93 30.09 24.88 12.89
CA TRP A 93 30.41 25.55 14.15
C TRP A 93 31.48 24.79 14.94
N LEU A 94 31.39 23.46 15.02
CA LEU A 94 32.36 22.62 15.75
C LEU A 94 33.76 22.66 15.12
N VAL A 95 33.85 22.65 13.79
CA VAL A 95 35.11 22.85 13.05
C VAL A 95 35.67 24.24 13.35
N ALA A 96 34.81 25.26 13.33
CA ALA A 96 35.23 26.62 13.64
C ALA A 96 35.60 26.84 15.12
N ALA A 97 35.11 25.99 16.02
CA ALA A 97 35.48 25.91 17.43
C ALA A 97 36.79 25.13 17.67
N GLY A 98 37.42 24.58 16.62
CA GLY A 98 38.73 23.94 16.67
C GLY A 98 38.71 22.41 16.73
N ILE A 99 37.57 21.77 16.48
CA ILE A 99 37.48 20.30 16.38
C ILE A 99 37.85 19.87 14.95
N PRO A 100 38.77 18.90 14.78
CA PRO A 100 39.09 18.37 13.47
C PRO A 100 37.85 17.77 12.76
N GLU A 101 37.67 18.08 11.47
CA GLU A 101 36.50 17.63 10.70
C GLU A 101 36.35 16.10 10.64
N ASN A 102 37.47 15.37 10.69
CA ASN A 102 37.51 13.90 10.72
C ASN A 102 37.01 13.28 12.04
N GLU A 103 36.86 14.05 13.10
CA GLU A 103 36.34 13.59 14.40
C GLU A 103 34.83 13.85 14.58
N ILE A 104 34.21 14.54 13.61
CA ILE A 104 32.79 14.90 13.64
C ILE A 104 32.03 13.97 12.70
N ASP A 105 31.24 13.07 13.28
CA ASP A 105 30.36 12.18 12.52
C ASP A 105 28.94 12.75 12.50
N ILE A 106 28.54 13.33 11.37
CA ILE A 106 27.18 13.87 11.15
C ILE A 106 26.10 12.77 11.08
N SER A 107 26.49 11.51 10.82
CA SER A 107 25.56 10.38 10.77
C SER A 107 25.22 9.85 12.16
N ASN A 108 26.12 10.05 13.14
CA ASN A 108 25.91 9.66 14.53
C ASN A 108 25.40 10.84 15.37
N THR A 109 24.07 10.96 15.45
CA THR A 109 23.40 12.06 16.18
C THR A 109 23.76 12.09 17.67
N GLU A 110 23.99 10.95 18.32
CA GLU A 110 24.32 10.93 19.75
C GLU A 110 25.72 11.52 20.00
N GLN A 111 26.70 11.16 19.17
CA GLN A 111 28.04 11.71 19.24
C GLN A 111 28.06 13.20 18.90
N LEU A 112 27.35 13.60 17.84
CA LEU A 112 27.25 15.00 17.42
C LEU A 112 26.61 15.89 18.51
N LEU A 113 25.54 15.42 19.16
CA LEU A 113 24.89 16.14 20.25
C LEU A 113 25.80 16.27 21.47
N ARG A 114 26.54 15.22 21.84
CA ARG A 114 27.51 15.28 22.95
C ARG A 114 28.65 16.26 22.67
N GLN A 115 29.19 16.25 21.46
CA GLN A 115 30.22 17.19 21.04
C GLN A 115 29.69 18.63 21.07
N TRP A 116 28.47 18.84 20.56
CA TRP A 116 27.80 20.13 20.63
C TRP A 116 27.60 20.62 22.06
N GLU A 117 27.03 19.80 22.94
CA GLU A 117 26.76 20.19 24.33
C GLU A 117 28.03 20.53 25.11
N ASN A 118 29.12 19.79 24.87
CA ASN A 118 30.40 20.01 25.56
C ASN A 118 31.18 21.24 25.05
N HIS A 119 31.04 21.59 23.77
CA HIS A 119 31.87 22.62 23.13
C HIS A 119 31.10 23.91 22.81
N TYR A 120 29.77 23.87 22.71
CA TYR A 120 28.96 25.02 22.32
C TYR A 120 28.92 26.10 23.40
N ASP A 121 29.47 27.27 23.08
CA ASP A 121 29.37 28.47 23.92
C ASP A 121 28.84 29.66 23.11
N PRO A 122 27.71 30.28 23.53
CA PRO A 122 27.15 31.47 22.90
C PRO A 122 28.10 32.68 22.84
N GLN A 123 29.10 32.76 23.71
CA GLN A 123 30.02 33.90 23.82
C GLN A 123 31.32 33.71 23.01
N THR A 124 31.55 32.53 22.45
CA THR A 124 32.77 32.26 21.68
C THR A 124 32.76 33.04 20.36
N ASN A 125 33.77 33.91 20.19
CA ASN A 125 33.89 34.76 19.02
C ASN A 125 34.72 34.09 17.93
N ILE A 126 34.03 33.42 17.01
CA ILE A 126 34.64 32.75 15.86
C ILE A 126 35.00 33.80 14.79
N ALA A 127 36.27 33.82 14.36
CA ALA A 127 36.76 34.75 13.34
C ALA A 127 36.01 34.58 12.01
N GLY A 128 35.43 35.67 11.48
CA GLY A 128 34.66 35.66 10.23
C GLY A 128 33.17 35.34 10.37
N MET A 129 32.64 35.15 11.59
CA MET A 129 31.22 34.87 11.81
C MET A 129 30.35 36.14 11.76
N THR A 130 29.29 36.11 10.93
CA THR A 130 28.30 37.21 10.88
C THR A 130 27.33 37.14 12.08
N ASN A 131 26.77 38.28 12.49
CA ASN A 131 25.74 38.31 13.54
C ASN A 131 24.51 37.46 13.20
N ALA A 132 24.16 37.34 11.92
CA ALA A 132 23.07 36.49 11.45
C ALA A 132 23.35 35.00 11.72
N LYS A 133 24.57 34.53 11.41
CA LYS A 133 25.00 33.14 11.72
C LYS A 133 25.03 32.88 13.22
N ARG A 134 25.54 33.81 14.03
CA ARG A 134 25.53 33.70 15.50
C ARG A 134 24.11 33.51 16.05
N ASN A 135 23.17 34.36 15.62
CA ASN A 135 21.78 34.28 16.04
C ASN A 135 21.10 32.98 15.58
N TYR A 136 21.48 32.44 14.42
CA TYR A 136 21.00 31.14 13.95
C TYR A 136 21.45 30.02 14.89
N TYR A 137 22.74 29.95 15.25
CA TYR A 137 23.23 28.93 16.19
C TYR A 137 22.59 29.03 17.58
N ILE A 138 22.31 30.24 18.06
CA ILE A 138 21.60 30.43 19.33
C ILE A 138 20.19 29.85 19.25
N ARG A 139 19.45 30.08 18.15
CA ARG A 139 18.12 29.49 17.95
C ARG A 139 18.19 27.97 17.82
N LEU A 140 19.17 27.45 17.09
CA LEU A 140 19.41 26.00 16.96
C LEU A 140 19.66 25.37 18.33
N ASN A 141 20.54 25.96 19.14
CA ASN A 141 20.82 25.49 20.49
C ASN A 141 19.59 25.56 21.41
N ALA A 142 18.77 26.61 21.30
CA ALA A 142 17.51 26.71 22.05
C ALA A 142 16.50 25.61 21.64
N SER A 143 16.40 25.33 20.34
CA SER A 143 15.58 24.22 19.81
C SER A 143 16.08 22.86 20.33
N LEU A 144 17.39 22.62 20.28
CA LEU A 144 18.03 21.40 20.81
C LEU A 144 17.78 21.23 22.31
N LYS A 145 17.93 22.30 23.12
CA LYS A 145 17.61 22.26 24.56
C LYS A 145 16.13 22.00 24.82
N GLY A 146 15.23 22.55 24.02
CA GLY A 146 13.80 22.26 24.09
C GLY A 146 13.48 20.79 23.77
N LEU A 147 14.21 20.18 22.84
CA LEU A 147 14.07 18.76 22.49
C LEU A 147 14.70 17.81 23.52
N LEU A 148 15.78 18.26 24.18
CA LEU A 148 16.49 17.56 25.25
C LEU A 148 15.83 17.72 26.63
N SER A 149 14.93 18.71 26.78
CA SER A 149 14.14 18.91 27.98
C SER A 149 13.39 17.63 28.34
N THR A 150 13.65 17.13 29.55
CA THR A 150 13.01 15.93 30.12
C THR A 150 11.62 16.22 30.68
N GLU A 151 11.17 17.48 30.62
CA GLU A 151 9.83 17.87 31.04
C GLU A 151 8.82 17.18 30.13
N GLY A 152 8.07 16.24 30.70
CA GLY A 152 6.98 15.57 30.01
C GLY A 152 5.91 16.57 29.53
N ALA A 153 5.02 16.12 28.66
CA ALA A 153 3.90 16.96 28.24
C ALA A 153 2.85 17.01 29.36
N ILE A 154 2.46 18.20 29.80
CA ILE A 154 1.39 18.40 30.77
C ILE A 154 0.09 18.63 30.00
N ILE A 155 -0.98 17.92 30.38
CA ILE A 155 -2.31 18.08 29.79
C ILE A 155 -3.08 19.09 30.64
N ALA A 156 -3.37 20.28 30.12
CA ALA A 156 -4.24 21.24 30.80
C ALA A 156 -5.66 21.17 30.25
N VAL A 157 -6.65 21.16 31.15
CA VAL A 157 -8.07 21.24 30.82
C VAL A 157 -8.57 22.63 31.21
N LYS A 158 -9.39 23.23 30.34
CA LYS A 158 -10.00 24.53 30.63
C LYS A 158 -11.12 24.35 31.65
N ASN A 159 -11.02 25.03 32.79
CA ASN A 159 -12.07 25.06 33.80
C ASN A 159 -13.29 25.83 33.22
N ALA A 160 -14.47 25.21 33.30
CA ALA A 160 -15.70 25.72 32.71
C ALA A 160 -16.21 27.02 33.37
N ASP A 161 -15.88 27.25 34.64
CA ASP A 161 -16.40 28.38 35.41
C ASP A 161 -15.47 29.61 35.38
N THR A 162 -14.16 29.40 35.36
CA THR A 162 -13.15 30.47 35.41
C THR A 162 -12.54 30.78 34.05
N GLY A 163 -12.67 29.86 33.10
CA GLY A 163 -12.01 29.93 31.79
C GLY A 163 -10.48 29.81 31.85
N ALA A 164 -9.91 29.60 33.04
CA ALA A 164 -8.48 29.37 33.24
C ALA A 164 -8.12 27.93 32.85
N LEU A 165 -6.88 27.73 32.43
CA LEU A 165 -6.33 26.39 32.19
C LEU A 165 -5.88 25.81 33.52
N GLU A 166 -6.44 24.66 33.90
CA GLU A 166 -6.03 23.88 35.06
C GLU A 166 -5.30 22.63 34.59
N GLU A 167 -4.15 22.34 35.20
CA GLU A 167 -3.37 21.15 34.87
C GLU A 167 -4.12 19.89 35.33
N THR A 168 -4.41 19.01 34.38
CA THR A 168 -4.76 17.63 34.70
C THR A 168 -3.47 17.01 35.20
N GLY A 169 -3.42 16.52 36.44
CA GLY A 169 -2.19 16.08 37.11
C GLY A 169 -1.41 14.91 36.46
N ASP A 170 -1.80 14.48 35.25
CA ASP A 170 -1.11 13.49 34.45
C ASP A 170 -0.07 14.14 33.52
N VAL A 171 1.18 14.16 33.98
CA VAL A 171 2.33 14.47 33.13
C VAL A 171 2.63 13.24 32.26
N VAL A 172 2.62 13.40 30.93
CA VAL A 172 3.00 12.34 29.99
C VAL A 172 4.52 12.37 29.83
N ALA A 173 5.20 11.36 30.38
CA ALA A 173 6.64 11.26 30.26
C ALA A 173 7.03 10.86 28.83
N GLN A 174 8.23 11.28 28.40
CA GLN A 174 8.77 10.88 27.10
C GLN A 174 8.99 9.37 26.93
N SER A 175 9.02 8.62 28.04
CA SER A 175 9.17 7.17 28.06
C SER A 175 7.82 6.43 28.16
N ASP A 176 6.70 7.15 28.18
CA ASP A 176 5.36 6.56 28.24
C ASP A 176 4.89 6.12 26.85
N TYR A 177 4.46 4.87 26.77
CA TYR A 177 3.89 4.24 25.58
C TYR A 177 2.54 3.64 25.89
N VAL A 178 1.67 3.62 24.88
CA VAL A 178 0.33 3.03 24.98
C VAL A 178 0.25 1.79 24.11
N ASN A 179 -0.35 0.72 24.63
CA ASN A 179 -0.60 -0.47 23.84
C ASN A 179 -1.74 -0.22 22.86
N ILE A 180 -1.51 -0.47 21.57
CA ILE A 180 -2.50 -0.28 20.51
C ILE A 180 -3.80 -1.06 20.79
N GLY A 181 -3.73 -2.26 21.37
CA GLY A 181 -4.91 -3.07 21.70
C GLY A 181 -5.75 -2.55 22.87
N GLN A 182 -5.27 -1.56 23.61
CA GLN A 182 -5.98 -0.96 24.74
C GLN A 182 -6.60 0.40 24.40
N VAL A 183 -6.27 0.96 23.24
CA VAL A 183 -6.91 2.19 22.76
C VAL A 183 -8.21 1.83 22.08
N ALA A 184 -9.29 2.54 22.43
CA ALA A 184 -10.63 2.29 21.90
C ALA A 184 -10.68 2.42 20.37
N ASN A 185 -10.08 3.49 19.83
CA ASN A 185 -10.11 3.77 18.40
C ASN A 185 -8.73 3.58 17.76
N VAL A 186 -8.59 2.48 17.02
CA VAL A 186 -7.41 2.15 16.23
C VAL A 186 -7.81 1.77 14.81
N ARG A 187 -7.07 2.29 13.83
CA ARG A 187 -7.22 1.96 12.42
C ARG A 187 -5.91 1.45 11.85
N ARG A 188 -5.93 0.27 11.22
CA ARG A 188 -4.77 -0.25 10.48
C ARG A 188 -4.99 -0.06 8.99
N LEU A 189 -4.02 0.55 8.31
CA LEU A 189 -4.05 0.82 6.87
C LEU A 189 -2.75 0.28 6.26
N PRO A 190 -2.68 -1.03 5.94
CA PRO A 190 -1.44 -1.66 5.47
C PRO A 190 -0.92 -1.10 4.13
N LEU A 191 -1.81 -0.57 3.30
CA LEU A 191 -1.46 0.08 2.02
C LEU A 191 -1.72 1.59 2.04
N GLY A 192 -2.08 2.17 3.19
CA GLY A 192 -2.43 3.58 3.30
C GLY A 192 -3.79 3.93 2.67
N THR A 193 -3.97 5.20 2.34
CA THR A 193 -5.16 5.70 1.63
C THR A 193 -4.86 6.30 0.27
N ASP A 194 -5.88 6.40 -0.58
CA ASP A 194 -5.80 7.14 -1.84
C ASP A 194 -5.90 8.67 -1.64
N ASN A 195 -5.93 9.42 -2.74
CA ASN A 195 -6.07 10.89 -2.75
C ASN A 195 -7.41 11.38 -2.19
N PHE A 196 -8.41 10.51 -2.08
CA PHE A 196 -9.71 10.80 -1.51
C PHE A 196 -9.83 10.34 -0.06
N GLY A 197 -8.77 9.78 0.53
CA GLY A 197 -8.79 9.24 1.88
C GLY A 197 -9.54 7.92 2.00
N ARG A 198 -9.58 7.09 0.95
CA ARG A 198 -10.18 5.74 0.94
C ARG A 198 -9.12 4.68 1.21
N ASP A 199 -9.51 3.59 1.85
CA ASP A 199 -8.60 2.49 2.18
C ASP A 199 -8.22 1.68 0.92
N VAL A 200 -6.95 1.80 0.52
CA VAL A 200 -6.41 1.19 -0.70
C VAL A 200 -6.48 -0.33 -0.66
N LEU A 201 -6.27 -0.95 0.51
CA LEU A 201 -6.33 -2.41 0.62
C LEU A 201 -7.76 -2.91 0.41
N THR A 202 -8.73 -2.22 1.01
CA THR A 202 -10.15 -2.56 0.87
C THR A 202 -10.61 -2.35 -0.58
N GLU A 203 -10.20 -1.28 -1.24
CA GLU A 203 -10.46 -1.06 -2.67
C GLU A 203 -9.84 -2.15 -3.55
N LEU A 204 -8.58 -2.51 -3.29
CA LEU A 204 -7.87 -3.53 -4.05
C LEU A 204 -8.55 -4.89 -3.96
N VAL A 205 -8.93 -5.32 -2.75
CA VAL A 205 -9.62 -6.60 -2.54
C VAL A 205 -10.99 -6.60 -3.22
N ALA A 206 -11.74 -5.51 -3.11
CA ALA A 206 -13.05 -5.37 -3.75
C ALA A 206 -12.93 -5.41 -5.29
N ALA A 207 -11.96 -4.69 -5.87
CA ALA A 207 -11.69 -4.70 -7.30
C ALA A 207 -11.24 -6.09 -7.79
N THR A 208 -10.37 -6.76 -7.03
CA THR A 208 -9.89 -8.12 -7.35
C THR A 208 -11.04 -9.11 -7.42
N ARG A 209 -12.03 -9.02 -6.51
CA ARG A 209 -13.25 -9.83 -6.57
C ARG A 209 -14.00 -9.66 -7.88
N VAL A 210 -14.17 -8.42 -8.32
CA VAL A 210 -14.86 -8.10 -9.59
C VAL A 210 -14.06 -8.63 -10.78
N SER A 211 -12.74 -8.45 -10.80
CA SER A 211 -11.87 -8.98 -11.86
C SER A 211 -11.93 -10.51 -11.96
N LEU A 212 -11.92 -11.22 -10.83
CA LEU A 212 -12.07 -12.68 -10.80
C LEU A 212 -13.42 -13.13 -11.35
N GLN A 213 -14.51 -12.45 -10.96
CA GLN A 213 -15.85 -12.74 -11.48
C GLN A 213 -15.90 -12.53 -13.00
N ILE A 214 -15.32 -11.44 -13.50
CA ILE A 214 -15.26 -11.15 -14.93
C ILE A 214 -14.48 -12.25 -15.67
N GLY A 215 -13.27 -12.57 -15.20
CA GLY A 215 -12.44 -13.60 -15.83
C GLY A 215 -13.09 -14.98 -15.82
N PHE A 216 -13.77 -15.35 -14.73
CA PHE A 216 -14.46 -16.63 -14.60
C PHE A 216 -15.63 -16.76 -15.58
N VAL A 217 -16.53 -15.77 -15.62
CA VAL A 217 -17.69 -15.78 -16.53
C VAL A 217 -17.24 -15.71 -17.99
N ALA A 218 -16.32 -14.81 -18.31
CA ALA A 218 -15.77 -14.68 -19.66
C ALA A 218 -15.12 -15.98 -20.12
N GLY A 219 -14.30 -16.60 -19.25
CA GLY A 219 -13.63 -17.86 -19.52
C GLY A 219 -14.59 -19.01 -19.79
N ILE A 220 -15.67 -19.13 -19.01
CA ILE A 220 -16.71 -20.15 -19.25
C ILE A 220 -17.37 -19.94 -20.61
N VAL A 221 -17.83 -18.72 -20.92
CA VAL A 221 -18.51 -18.42 -22.18
C VAL A 221 -17.58 -18.67 -23.37
N ALA A 222 -16.34 -18.17 -23.32
CA ALA A 222 -15.35 -18.37 -24.37
C ALA A 222 -15.00 -19.84 -24.56
N THR A 223 -14.89 -20.60 -23.47
CA THR A 223 -14.61 -22.03 -23.51
C THR A 223 -15.77 -22.81 -24.10
N LEU A 224 -17.01 -22.52 -23.71
CA LEU A 224 -18.18 -23.21 -24.27
C LEU A 224 -18.29 -23.00 -25.78
N ILE A 225 -18.14 -21.75 -26.25
CA ILE A 225 -18.20 -21.43 -27.68
C ILE A 225 -16.99 -22.02 -28.41
N GLY A 226 -15.80 -21.83 -27.88
CA GLY A 226 -14.57 -22.31 -28.49
C GLY A 226 -14.52 -23.83 -28.59
N LEU A 227 -14.91 -24.53 -27.52
CA LEU A 227 -14.96 -25.98 -27.49
C LEU A 227 -16.00 -26.52 -28.49
N THR A 228 -17.22 -25.98 -28.49
CA THR A 228 -18.28 -26.44 -29.40
C THR A 228 -17.90 -26.23 -30.87
N LEU A 229 -17.47 -25.01 -31.25
CA LEU A 229 -17.09 -24.71 -32.63
C LEU A 229 -15.81 -25.45 -33.05
N GLY A 230 -14.81 -25.52 -32.18
CA GLY A 230 -13.55 -26.22 -32.46
C GLY A 230 -13.73 -27.72 -32.63
N LEU A 231 -14.57 -28.36 -31.80
CA LEU A 231 -14.94 -29.76 -31.94
C LEU A 231 -15.69 -30.02 -33.25
N LEU A 232 -16.70 -29.21 -33.57
CA LEU A 232 -17.50 -29.35 -34.80
C LEU A 232 -16.63 -29.22 -36.06
N SER A 233 -15.80 -28.18 -36.12
CA SER A 233 -14.88 -27.93 -37.25
C SER A 233 -13.83 -29.03 -37.38
N GLY A 234 -13.18 -29.44 -36.29
CA GLY A 234 -12.14 -30.46 -36.33
C GLY A 234 -12.67 -31.88 -36.60
N TYR A 235 -13.86 -32.21 -36.10
CA TYR A 235 -14.44 -33.55 -36.24
C TYR A 235 -15.03 -33.75 -37.63
N ILE A 236 -15.92 -32.85 -38.08
CA ILE A 236 -16.65 -33.00 -39.34
C ILE A 236 -15.74 -32.73 -40.55
N GLY A 237 -14.87 -31.72 -40.49
CA GLY A 237 -14.04 -31.32 -41.62
C GLY A 237 -14.82 -30.74 -42.82
N GLY A 238 -14.12 -30.54 -43.94
CA GLY A 238 -14.71 -30.07 -45.21
C GLY A 238 -15.38 -28.70 -45.10
N LEU A 239 -16.55 -28.55 -45.73
CA LEU A 239 -17.26 -27.26 -45.81
C LEU A 239 -17.65 -26.66 -44.45
N VAL A 240 -17.94 -27.51 -43.45
CA VAL A 240 -18.27 -27.03 -42.08
C VAL A 240 -17.05 -26.41 -41.42
N ASP A 241 -15.90 -27.04 -41.59
CA ASP A 241 -14.63 -26.55 -41.09
C ASP A 241 -14.26 -25.21 -41.76
N ASP A 242 -14.34 -25.15 -43.09
CA ASP A 242 -14.04 -23.93 -43.86
C ASP A 242 -14.93 -22.76 -43.44
N GLY A 243 -16.24 -23.01 -43.23
CA GLY A 243 -17.20 -21.98 -42.78
C GLY A 243 -16.91 -21.48 -41.37
N ILE A 244 -16.66 -22.37 -40.40
CA ILE A 244 -16.32 -21.99 -39.02
C ILE A 244 -14.99 -21.24 -38.97
N MET A 245 -13.99 -21.70 -39.72
CA MET A 245 -12.68 -21.06 -39.77
C MET A 245 -12.73 -19.71 -40.49
N PHE A 246 -13.58 -19.54 -41.50
CA PHE A 246 -13.83 -18.24 -42.11
C PHE A 246 -14.36 -17.23 -41.09
N ILE A 247 -15.40 -17.59 -40.33
CA ILE A 247 -15.96 -16.72 -39.28
C ILE A 247 -14.88 -16.42 -38.22
N THR A 248 -14.14 -17.44 -37.79
CA THR A 248 -13.06 -17.29 -36.80
C THR A 248 -11.98 -16.32 -37.29
N ASN A 249 -11.59 -16.41 -38.57
CA ASN A 249 -10.61 -15.51 -39.17
C ASN A 249 -11.15 -14.07 -39.26
N LEU A 250 -12.43 -13.89 -39.59
CA LEU A 250 -13.07 -12.56 -39.62
C LEU A 250 -12.99 -11.87 -38.24
N PHE A 251 -13.29 -12.59 -37.16
CA PHE A 251 -13.18 -12.06 -35.81
C PHE A 251 -11.73 -11.75 -35.39
N THR A 252 -10.74 -12.45 -35.94
CA THR A 252 -9.32 -12.23 -35.62
C THR A 252 -8.79 -10.94 -36.25
N VAL A 253 -9.33 -10.54 -37.41
CA VAL A 253 -8.93 -9.32 -38.12
C VAL A 253 -9.36 -8.06 -37.36
N ILE A 254 -10.50 -8.12 -36.67
CA ILE A 254 -11.01 -6.99 -35.90
C ILE A 254 -10.31 -6.95 -34.53
N PRO A 255 -9.68 -5.82 -34.14
CA PRO A 255 -9.08 -5.71 -32.81
C PRO A 255 -10.12 -5.95 -31.71
N SER A 256 -9.86 -6.91 -30.82
CA SER A 256 -10.86 -7.35 -29.84
C SER A 256 -11.37 -6.22 -28.95
N PHE A 257 -10.48 -5.29 -28.55
CA PHE A 257 -10.88 -4.14 -27.72
C PHE A 257 -11.87 -3.21 -28.44
N VAL A 258 -11.82 -3.11 -29.77
CA VAL A 258 -12.78 -2.31 -30.56
C VAL A 258 -14.17 -2.92 -30.47
N LEU A 259 -14.28 -4.25 -30.62
CA LEU A 259 -15.56 -4.95 -30.43
C LEU A 259 -16.10 -4.76 -29.00
N LEU A 260 -15.23 -4.86 -27.99
CA LEU A 260 -15.62 -4.62 -26.60
C LEU A 260 -16.20 -3.22 -26.40
N ILE A 261 -15.52 -2.19 -26.94
CA ILE A 261 -15.98 -0.79 -26.82
C ILE A 261 -17.31 -0.58 -27.55
N LEU A 262 -17.43 -1.06 -28.79
CA LEU A 262 -18.66 -0.89 -29.58
C LEU A 262 -19.87 -1.56 -28.93
N ILE A 263 -19.70 -2.81 -28.48
CA ILE A 263 -20.75 -3.56 -27.79
C ILE A 263 -21.08 -2.90 -26.45
N SER A 264 -20.06 -2.50 -25.67
CA SER A 264 -20.27 -1.81 -24.40
C SER A 264 -20.98 -0.47 -24.58
N PHE A 265 -20.69 0.27 -25.65
CA PHE A 265 -21.35 1.54 -25.96
C PHE A 265 -22.80 1.33 -26.36
N SER A 266 -23.09 0.29 -27.15
CA SER A 266 -24.43 -0.08 -27.58
C SER A 266 -25.35 -0.54 -26.44
N ILE A 267 -24.78 -0.96 -25.30
CA ILE A 267 -25.52 -1.33 -24.11
C ILE A 267 -25.79 -0.06 -23.28
N GLY A 268 -27.06 0.20 -22.98
CA GLY A 268 -27.49 1.34 -22.15
C GLY A 268 -26.78 1.36 -20.79
N GLN A 269 -26.52 2.56 -20.26
CA GLN A 269 -25.69 2.78 -19.06
C GLN A 269 -26.21 1.98 -17.85
N GLU A 270 -27.53 1.90 -17.72
CA GLU A 270 -28.26 1.17 -16.69
C GLU A 270 -28.04 -0.35 -16.71
N LYS A 271 -27.56 -0.92 -17.83
CA LYS A 271 -27.26 -2.35 -17.98
C LYS A 271 -25.76 -2.66 -17.95
N ARG A 272 -24.91 -1.65 -17.76
CA ARG A 272 -23.44 -1.82 -17.68
C ARG A 272 -23.04 -2.32 -16.31
N GLY A 273 -23.08 -3.63 -16.13
CA GLY A 273 -22.57 -4.33 -14.94
C GLY A 273 -21.37 -5.21 -15.25
N ALA A 274 -20.66 -5.64 -14.20
CA ALA A 274 -19.51 -6.55 -14.31
C ALA A 274 -19.83 -7.83 -15.09
N VAL A 275 -21.01 -8.42 -14.87
CA VAL A 275 -21.47 -9.62 -15.58
C VAL A 275 -21.66 -9.35 -17.07
N THR A 276 -22.27 -8.22 -17.42
CA THR A 276 -22.47 -7.83 -18.82
C THR A 276 -21.14 -7.71 -19.54
N VAL A 277 -20.17 -7.00 -18.94
CA VAL A 277 -18.82 -6.87 -19.49
C VAL A 277 -18.15 -8.24 -19.64
N ALA A 278 -18.28 -9.11 -18.64
CA ALA A 278 -17.72 -10.47 -18.69
C ALA A 278 -18.28 -11.31 -19.84
N VAL A 279 -19.59 -11.25 -20.07
CA VAL A 279 -20.24 -11.97 -21.19
C VAL A 279 -19.73 -11.45 -22.53
N VAL A 280 -19.63 -10.13 -22.70
CA VAL A 280 -19.11 -9.51 -23.93
C VAL A 280 -17.65 -9.92 -24.18
N ILE A 281 -16.81 -9.96 -23.14
CA ILE A 281 -15.44 -10.48 -23.24
C ILE A 281 -15.45 -11.96 -23.67
N GLY A 282 -16.29 -12.79 -23.07
CA GLY A 282 -16.41 -14.20 -23.45
C GLY A 282 -16.82 -14.40 -24.92
N LEU A 283 -17.80 -13.62 -25.39
CA LEU A 283 -18.31 -13.66 -26.77
C LEU A 283 -17.29 -13.18 -27.82
N THR A 284 -16.23 -12.49 -27.42
CA THR A 284 -15.20 -11.97 -28.35
C THR A 284 -13.87 -12.73 -28.25
N SER A 285 -13.68 -13.57 -27.22
CA SER A 285 -12.41 -14.25 -26.94
C SER A 285 -12.39 -15.74 -27.30
N TRP A 286 -13.49 -16.32 -27.75
CA TRP A 286 -13.61 -17.76 -28.07
C TRP A 286 -12.75 -18.24 -29.25
N VAL A 287 -12.36 -17.33 -30.15
CA VAL A 287 -11.65 -17.62 -31.41
C VAL A 287 -10.38 -18.45 -31.17
N TRP A 288 -9.55 -18.04 -30.20
CA TRP A 288 -8.30 -18.74 -29.91
C TRP A 288 -8.54 -20.15 -29.36
N THR A 289 -9.52 -20.30 -28.48
CA THR A 289 -9.92 -21.60 -27.94
C THR A 289 -10.46 -22.51 -29.05
N ALA A 290 -11.29 -22.00 -29.96
CA ALA A 290 -11.80 -22.76 -31.11
C ALA A 290 -10.68 -23.32 -31.98
N ARG A 291 -9.70 -22.48 -32.33
CA ARG A 291 -8.54 -22.90 -33.14
C ARG A 291 -7.68 -23.94 -32.43
N ALA A 292 -7.44 -23.75 -31.14
CA ALA A 292 -6.64 -24.67 -30.34
C ALA A 292 -7.33 -26.04 -30.24
N VAL A 293 -8.63 -26.07 -29.91
CA VAL A 293 -9.43 -27.29 -29.85
C VAL A 293 -9.48 -27.99 -31.21
N ARG A 294 -9.77 -27.24 -32.29
CA ARG A 294 -9.76 -27.78 -33.67
C ARG A 294 -8.45 -28.48 -34.00
N ALA A 295 -7.31 -27.84 -33.70
CA ALA A 295 -5.99 -28.42 -33.97
C ALA A 295 -5.77 -29.74 -33.23
N GLN A 296 -6.21 -29.83 -31.97
CA GLN A 296 -6.15 -31.06 -31.20
C GLN A 296 -7.06 -32.15 -31.78
N VAL A 297 -8.29 -31.80 -32.18
CA VAL A 297 -9.25 -32.75 -32.75
C VAL A 297 -8.77 -33.30 -34.09
N ILE A 298 -8.26 -32.45 -34.98
CA ILE A 298 -7.66 -32.90 -36.25
C ILE A 298 -6.46 -33.81 -35.99
N SER A 299 -5.60 -33.45 -35.03
CA SER A 299 -4.47 -34.29 -34.65
C SER A 299 -4.90 -35.65 -34.14
N LEU A 300 -6.00 -35.75 -33.39
CA LEU A 300 -6.53 -37.03 -32.91
C LEU A 300 -7.13 -37.82 -34.07
N ARG A 301 -7.93 -37.17 -34.92
CA ARG A 301 -8.56 -37.81 -36.09
C ARG A 301 -7.54 -38.43 -37.06
N ASN A 302 -6.36 -37.84 -37.18
CA ASN A 302 -5.31 -38.31 -38.09
C ASN A 302 -4.34 -39.32 -37.43
N ARG A 303 -4.49 -39.62 -36.13
CA ARG A 303 -3.64 -40.58 -35.39
C ARG A 303 -4.22 -41.99 -35.35
N ASP A 304 -5.51 -42.12 -35.63
CA ASP A 304 -6.22 -43.38 -35.83
C ASP A 304 -6.45 -43.62 -37.34
#